data_AF-A0A382NJT0-F1
#
_entry.id   AF-A0A382NJT0-F1
#
_cell.length_a   1.000
_cell.length_b   1.000
_cell.length_c   1.000
_cell.angle_alpha   90.00
_cell.angle_beta   90.00
_cell.angle_gamma   90.00
#
_symmetry.space_group_name_H-M   'P 1'
#
loop_
_entity.id
_entity.type
_entity.pdbx_description
1 polymer ?
#
loop_
_entity_poly.entity_id
_entity_poly.type
_entity_poly.pdbx_seq_one_letter_code
_entity_poly.pdbx_strand_id
1 'polypeptide(L)'
;MLLEEPEFQALLLLHGRDRRKIGAETELRDLPKVREVLKNNIEIEKETIASAQIELRELETKASTLGNLIASIETKISQQKTKQLKVKRQEEYQALENEIKGLQEQMSTNEDEQLETLMKVDDA
;
A
#
# COMPACT_ATOMS: atom_id res chain seq x y z
N MET A 1 -24.41 -55.22 36.01
CA MET A 1 -23.34 -56.00 35.36
C MET A 1 -23.38 -55.99 33.83
N LEU A 2 -24.17 -55.14 33.15
CA LEU A 2 -24.12 -55.02 31.68
C LEU A 2 -22.80 -54.44 31.16
N LEU A 3 -22.12 -53.59 31.95
CA LEU A 3 -20.82 -53.01 31.57
C LEU A 3 -19.66 -54.02 31.59
N GLU A 4 -19.81 -55.13 32.31
CA GLU A 4 -18.78 -56.17 32.44
C GLU A 4 -18.97 -57.30 31.41
N GLU A 5 -20.09 -57.29 30.68
CA GLU A 5 -20.32 -58.27 29.63
C GLU A 5 -19.43 -57.95 28.41
N PRO A 6 -18.64 -58.94 27.95
CA PRO A 6 -17.65 -58.72 26.88
C PRO A 6 -18.29 -58.33 25.55
N GLU A 7 -19.50 -58.81 25.27
CA GLU A 7 -20.26 -58.46 24.06
C GLU A 7 -20.71 -57.00 24.06
N PHE A 8 -21.14 -56.48 25.21
CA PHE A 8 -21.53 -55.08 25.36
C PHE A 8 -20.32 -54.14 25.24
N GLN A 9 -19.17 -54.52 25.81
CA GLN A 9 -17.92 -53.78 25.63
C GLN A 9 -17.46 -53.75 24.16
N ALA A 10 -17.61 -54.86 23.43
CA ALA A 10 -17.30 -54.92 22.01
C ALA A 10 -18.21 -54.00 21.17
N LEU A 11 -19.51 -53.94 21.49
CA LEU A 11 -20.46 -53.03 20.85
C LEU A 11 -20.15 -51.56 21.12
N LEU A 12 -19.74 -51.20 22.34
CA LEU A 12 -19.30 -49.85 22.67
C LEU A 12 -18.06 -49.44 21.86
N LEU A 13 -17.09 -50.34 21.72
CA LEU A 13 -15.90 -50.11 20.91
C LEU A 13 -16.23 -49.96 19.43
N LEU A 14 -17.16 -50.78 18.91
CA LEU A 14 -17.64 -50.69 17.52
C LEU A 14 -18.32 -49.34 17.27
N HIS A 15 -19.26 -48.95 18.14
CA HIS A 15 -19.94 -47.66 18.04
C HIS A 15 -18.97 -46.48 18.08
N GLY A 16 -17.95 -46.54 18.95
CA GLY A 16 -16.88 -45.53 19.00
C GLY A 16 -16.00 -45.49 17.74
N ARG A 17 -15.83 -46.62 17.05
CA ARG A 17 -15.14 -46.68 15.74
C ARG A 17 -16.02 -46.14 14.63
N ASP A 18 -17.29 -46.49 14.59
CA ASP A 18 -18.25 -46.02 13.58
C ASP A 18 -18.43 -44.51 13.66
N ARG A 19 -18.56 -43.94 14.87
CA ARG A 19 -18.62 -42.48 15.05
C ARG A 19 -17.37 -41.78 14.53
N ARG A 20 -16.18 -42.36 14.75
CA ARG A 20 -14.91 -41.80 14.21
C ARG A 20 -14.85 -41.91 12.69
N LYS A 21 -15.31 -43.03 12.12
CA LYS A 21 -15.38 -43.21 10.67
C LYS A 21 -16.28 -42.16 10.02
N ILE A 22 -17.48 -41.96 10.55
CA ILE A 22 -18.43 -40.96 10.05
C ILE A 22 -17.84 -39.54 10.13
N GLY A 23 -17.16 -39.22 11.24
CA GLY A 23 -16.45 -37.95 11.39
C GLY A 23 -15.38 -37.76 10.32
N ALA A 24 -14.51 -38.75 10.14
CA ALA A 24 -13.45 -38.71 9.13
C ALA A 24 -14.00 -38.63 7.70
N GLU A 25 -15.08 -39.34 7.37
CA GLU A 25 -15.72 -39.27 6.05
C GLU A 25 -16.34 -37.90 5.77
N THR A 26 -16.92 -37.28 6.80
CA THR A 26 -17.47 -35.92 6.73
C THR A 26 -16.35 -34.91 6.48
N GLU A 27 -15.26 -35.00 7.25
CA GLU A 27 -14.08 -34.15 7.06
C GLU A 27 -13.47 -34.35 5.67
N LEU A 28 -13.30 -35.59 5.21
CA LEU A 28 -12.74 -35.88 3.88
C LEU A 28 -13.59 -35.29 2.75
N ARG A 29 -14.91 -35.26 2.92
CA ARG A 29 -15.84 -34.67 1.95
C ARG A 29 -15.78 -33.14 1.93
N ASP A 30 -15.64 -32.52 3.09
CA ASP A 30 -15.80 -31.07 3.24
C ASP A 30 -14.45 -30.32 3.15
N LEU A 31 -13.33 -30.95 3.55
CA LEU A 31 -11.97 -30.40 3.47
C LEU A 31 -11.58 -29.86 2.09
N PRO A 32 -11.88 -30.53 0.96
CA PRO A 32 -11.55 -30.00 -0.36
C PRO A 32 -12.22 -28.64 -0.61
N LYS A 33 -13.48 -28.46 -0.21
CA LYS A 33 -14.20 -27.19 -0.40
C LYS A 33 -13.56 -26.08 0.43
N VAL A 34 -13.26 -26.36 1.70
CA VAL A 34 -12.57 -25.42 2.58
C VAL A 34 -11.21 -25.03 1.99
N ARG A 35 -10.47 -26.00 1.45
CA ARG A 35 -9.17 -25.75 0.82
C ARG A 35 -9.28 -24.85 -0.40
N GLU A 36 -10.27 -25.05 -1.26
CA GLU A 36 -10.44 -24.21 -2.44
C GLU A 36 -10.89 -22.78 -2.07
N VAL A 37 -11.76 -22.63 -1.06
CA VAL A 37 -12.09 -21.29 -0.52
C VAL A 37 -10.86 -20.59 0.03
N LEU A 38 -10.06 -21.27 0.84
CA LEU A 38 -8.82 -20.69 1.40
C LEU A 38 -7.81 -20.33 0.30
N LYS A 39 -7.65 -21.17 -0.72
CA LYS A 39 -6.79 -20.85 -1.87
C LYS A 39 -7.27 -19.60 -2.60
N ASN A 40 -8.57 -19.50 -2.88
CA ASN A 40 -9.12 -18.32 -3.55
C ASN A 40 -8.89 -17.06 -2.71
N ASN A 41 -9.11 -17.13 -1.39
CA ASN A 41 -8.84 -16.00 -0.51
C ASN A 41 -7.35 -15.61 -0.52
N ILE A 42 -6.44 -16.58 -0.52
CA ILE A 42 -4.99 -16.34 -0.61
C ILE A 42 -4.64 -15.65 -1.94
N GLU A 43 -5.21 -16.08 -3.06
CA GLU A 43 -4.93 -15.45 -4.36
C GLU A 43 -5.50 -14.02 -4.43
N ILE A 44 -6.70 -13.78 -3.93
CA ILE A 44 -7.27 -12.43 -3.83
C ILE A 44 -6.40 -11.52 -2.96
N GLU A 45 -5.95 -12.03 -1.81
CA GLU A 45 -5.07 -11.27 -0.91
C GLU A 45 -3.73 -10.96 -1.58
N LYS A 46 -3.14 -11.91 -2.31
CA LYS A 46 -1.91 -11.68 -3.08
C LYS A 46 -2.09 -10.62 -4.17
N GLU A 47 -3.21 -10.67 -4.90
CA GLU A 47 -3.53 -9.65 -5.91
C GLU A 47 -3.70 -8.28 -5.25
N THR A 48 -4.39 -8.21 -4.11
CA THR A 48 -4.57 -6.98 -3.34
C THR A 48 -3.24 -6.41 -2.86
N ILE A 49 -2.36 -7.24 -2.29
CA ILE A 49 -1.01 -6.84 -1.87
C ILE A 49 -0.19 -6.35 -3.08
N ALA A 50 -0.26 -7.05 -4.21
CA ALA A 50 0.47 -6.65 -5.41
C ALA A 50 -0.01 -5.29 -5.94
N SER A 51 -1.32 -5.04 -5.94
CA SER A 51 -1.90 -3.75 -6.30
C SER A 51 -1.47 -2.64 -5.35
N ALA A 52 -1.56 -2.86 -4.03
CA ALA A 52 -1.14 -1.89 -3.02
C ALA A 52 0.37 -1.57 -3.13
N GLN A 53 1.21 -2.57 -3.41
CA GLN A 53 2.64 -2.36 -3.65
C GLN A 53 2.93 -1.50 -4.89
N ILE A 54 2.13 -1.64 -5.94
CA ILE A 54 2.26 -0.81 -7.14
C ILE A 54 1.86 0.62 -6.82
N GLU A 55 0.72 0.82 -6.15
CA GLU A 55 0.23 2.14 -5.76
C GLU A 55 1.23 2.87 -4.85
N LEU A 56 1.79 2.17 -3.86
CA LEU A 56 2.82 2.73 -2.98
C LEU A 56 4.06 3.19 -3.78
N ARG A 57 4.55 2.36 -4.70
CA ARG A 57 5.70 2.71 -5.56
C ARG A 57 5.43 3.90 -6.46
N GLU A 58 4.20 4.01 -6.98
CA GLU A 58 3.78 5.16 -7.79
C GLU A 58 3.76 6.44 -6.95
N LEU A 59 3.22 6.38 -5.73
CA LEU A 59 3.22 7.50 -4.79
C LEU A 59 4.64 7.91 -4.38
N GLU A 60 5.52 6.96 -4.06
CA GLU A 60 6.93 7.21 -3.75
C GLU A 60 7.66 7.87 -4.93
N THR A 61 7.42 7.38 -6.14
CA THR A 61 8.00 7.95 -7.36
C THR A 61 7.50 9.37 -7.57
N LYS A 62 6.19 9.60 -7.39
CA LYS A 62 5.57 10.93 -7.48
C LYS A 62 6.21 11.89 -6.47
N ALA A 63 6.32 11.49 -5.20
CA ALA A 63 6.94 12.30 -4.15
C ALA A 63 8.40 12.66 -4.49
N SER A 64 9.17 11.71 -5.02
CA SER A 64 10.54 11.95 -5.48
C SER A 64 10.60 12.94 -6.65
N THR A 65 9.71 12.79 -7.65
CA THR A 65 9.66 13.72 -8.79
C THR A 65 9.30 15.15 -8.39
N LEU A 66 8.35 15.32 -7.46
CA LEU A 66 8.00 16.62 -6.90
C LEU A 66 9.17 17.26 -6.16
N GLY A 67 9.90 16.49 -5.33
CA GLY A 67 11.11 16.98 -4.66
C GLY A 67 12.19 17.46 -5.63
N ASN A 68 12.43 16.70 -6.71
CA ASN A 68 13.38 17.10 -7.77
C ASN A 68 12.92 18.38 -8.50
N LEU A 69 11.62 18.54 -8.73
CA LEU A 69 11.06 19.73 -9.36
C LEU A 69 11.23 20.98 -8.47
N ILE A 70 10.95 20.86 -7.17
CA ILE A 70 11.15 21.92 -6.18
C ILE A 70 12.62 22.37 -6.15
N ALA A 71 13.56 21.42 -6.06
CA ALA A 71 15.00 21.73 -6.09
C ALA A 71 15.45 22.42 -7.39
N SER A 72 14.85 22.04 -8.53
CA SER A 72 15.10 22.71 -9.81
C SER A 72 14.59 24.15 -9.83
N ILE A 73 13.39 24.39 -9.29
CA ILE A 73 12.80 25.73 -9.18
C ILE A 73 13.63 26.60 -8.23
N GLU A 74 14.04 26.07 -7.08
CA GLU A 74 14.89 26.78 -6.12
C GLU A 74 16.23 27.21 -6.74
N THR A 75 16.82 26.34 -7.56
CA THR A 75 18.04 26.66 -8.32
C THR A 75 17.78 27.80 -9.32
N LYS A 76 16.66 27.78 -10.05
CA LYS A 76 16.28 28.87 -10.99
C LYS A 76 16.05 30.19 -10.27
N ILE A 77 15.36 30.17 -9.13
CA ILE A 77 15.15 31.36 -8.28
C ILE A 77 16.51 31.93 -7.85
N SER A 78 17.43 31.09 -7.39
CA SER A 78 18.77 31.52 -6.97
C SER A 78 19.57 32.16 -8.11
N GLN A 79 19.48 31.60 -9.31
CA GLN A 79 20.09 32.16 -10.52
C GLN A 79 19.49 33.51 -10.92
N GLN A 80 18.16 33.64 -10.88
CA GLN A 80 17.47 34.89 -11.17
C GLN A 80 17.79 35.98 -10.15
N LYS A 81 17.82 35.65 -8.85
CA LYS A 81 18.28 36.57 -7.80
C LYS A 81 19.72 37.04 -8.05
N THR A 82 20.59 36.14 -8.47
CA THR A 82 21.98 36.49 -8.83
C THR A 82 22.03 37.43 -10.04
N LYS A 83 21.16 37.26 -11.04
CA LYS A 83 21.04 38.18 -12.19
C LYS A 83 20.50 39.54 -11.74
N GLN A 84 19.50 39.56 -10.87
CA GLN A 84 18.87 40.77 -10.34
C GLN A 84 19.89 41.71 -9.67
N LEU A 85 20.89 41.15 -8.96
CA LEU A 85 21.99 41.92 -8.35
C LEU A 85 22.95 42.56 -9.37
N LYS A 86 23.01 42.06 -10.61
CA LYS A 86 23.92 42.53 -11.67
C LYS A 86 23.29 43.56 -12.60
N VAL A 87 21.96 43.64 -12.61
CA VAL A 87 21.18 44.50 -13.49
C VAL A 87 21.17 45.93 -12.95
N LYS A 88 21.43 46.90 -13.82
CA LYS A 88 21.43 48.34 -13.49
C LYS A 88 20.17 49.08 -13.95
N ARG A 89 19.35 48.44 -14.78
CA ARG A 89 18.10 49.01 -15.32
C ARG A 89 16.93 48.59 -14.44
N GLN A 90 16.12 49.56 -14.03
CA GLN A 90 14.98 49.33 -13.13
C GLN A 90 13.91 48.44 -13.77
N GLU A 91 13.66 48.59 -15.06
CA GLU A 91 12.66 47.78 -15.79
C GLU A 91 13.05 46.29 -15.83
N GLU A 92 14.32 46.00 -16.11
CA GLU A 92 14.86 44.64 -16.12
C GLU A 92 14.86 44.03 -14.70
N TYR A 93 15.10 44.85 -13.67
CA TYR A 93 15.00 44.42 -12.27
C TYR A 93 13.56 44.01 -11.91
N GLN A 94 12.58 44.85 -12.26
CA GLN A 94 11.16 44.56 -12.00
C GLN A 94 10.67 43.32 -12.76
N ALA A 95 11.14 43.12 -13.99
CA ALA A 95 10.82 41.92 -14.77
C ALA A 95 11.34 40.65 -14.08
N LEU A 96 12.59 40.65 -13.61
CA LEU A 96 13.17 39.53 -12.88
C LEU A 96 12.46 39.28 -11.54
N GLU A 97 12.02 40.32 -10.85
CA GLU A 97 11.27 40.19 -9.60
C GLU A 97 9.91 39.54 -9.80
N ASN A 98 9.19 39.90 -10.86
CA ASN A 98 7.94 39.25 -11.23
C ASN A 98 8.16 37.77 -11.62
N GLU A 99 9.24 37.46 -12.34
CA GLU A 99 9.59 36.08 -12.71
C GLU A 99 9.92 35.23 -11.47
N ILE A 100 10.69 35.77 -10.52
CA ILE A 100 11.01 35.12 -9.25
C ILE A 100 9.72 34.86 -8.46
N LYS A 101 8.82 35.84 -8.38
CA LYS A 101 7.55 35.69 -7.66
C LYS A 101 6.70 34.57 -8.26
N GLY A 102 6.60 34.50 -9.59
CA GLY A 102 5.89 33.40 -10.27
C GLY A 102 6.52 32.04 -9.99
N LEU A 103 7.85 31.95 -9.97
CA LEU A 103 8.54 30.70 -9.58
C LEU A 103 8.30 30.33 -8.11
N GLN A 104 8.24 31.30 -7.20
CA GLN A 104 7.95 31.05 -5.78
C GLN A 104 6.52 30.54 -5.57
N GLU A 105 5.55 31.09 -6.29
CA GLU A 105 4.16 30.60 -6.27
C GLU A 105 4.07 29.16 -6.82
N GLN A 106 4.80 28.87 -7.91
CA GLN A 106 4.89 27.51 -8.46
C GLN A 106 5.56 26.53 -7.48
N MET A 107 6.63 26.96 -6.81
CA MET A 107 7.32 26.15 -5.80
C MET A 107 6.39 25.80 -4.64
N SER A 108 5.68 26.79 -4.09
CA SER A 108 4.72 26.60 -3.00
C SER A 108 3.61 25.62 -3.39
N THR A 109 3.09 25.71 -4.61
CA THR A 109 2.06 24.77 -5.10
C THR A 109 2.58 23.33 -5.15
N ASN A 110 3.83 23.15 -5.61
CA ASN A 110 4.45 21.83 -5.68
C ASN A 110 4.78 21.28 -4.27
N GLU A 111 5.14 22.14 -3.33
CA GLU A 111 5.37 21.77 -1.92
C GLU A 111 4.08 21.27 -1.25
N ASP A 112 2.96 21.94 -1.49
CA ASP A 112 1.64 21.51 -1.00
C ASP A 112 1.27 20.13 -1.58
N GLU A 113 1.47 19.93 -2.90
CA GLU A 113 1.22 18.63 -3.54
C GLU A 113 2.17 17.54 -3.03
N GLN A 114 3.43 17.89 -2.74
CA GLN A 114 4.39 16.95 -2.16
C GLN A 114 3.96 16.52 -0.77
N LEU A 115 3.50 17.46 0.07
CA LEU A 115 3.03 17.16 1.42
C LEU A 115 1.79 16.25 1.39
N GLU A 116 0.82 16.54 0.51
CA GLU A 116 -0.35 15.68 0.32
C GLU A 116 0.06 14.26 -0.14
N THR A 117 1.03 14.17 -1.05
CA THR A 117 1.52 12.88 -1.54
C THR A 117 2.24 12.10 -0.42
N LEU A 118 3.05 12.77 0.41
CA LEU A 118 3.73 12.13 1.54
C LEU A 118 2.76 11.65 2.61
N MET A 119 1.69 12.42 2.90
CA MET A 119 0.62 11.96 3.80
C MET A 119 -0.06 10.70 3.28
N LYS A 120 -0.33 10.63 1.96
CA LYS A 120 -0.89 9.42 1.34
C LYS A 120 0.05 8.22 1.41
N VAL A 121 1.36 8.44 1.38
CA VAL A 121 2.36 7.37 1.56
C VAL A 121 2.39 6.87 3.00
N ASP A 122 2.31 7.77 3.99
CA ASP A 122 2.28 7.39 5.42
C ASP A 122 0.96 6.66 5.81
N ASP A 123 -0.15 7.02 5.16
CA ASP A 123 -1.47 6.41 5.40
C ASP A 123 -1.69 5.07 4.67
N ALA A 124 -0.86 4.73 3.68
CA ALA A 124 -0.96 3.52 2.83
C ALA A 124 -0.20 2.31 3.39
#